data_AF-A0A7S3REL1-F1
#
_entry.id   AF-A0A7S3REL1-F1
#
_cell.length_a   1.000
_cell.length_b   1.000
_cell.length_c   1.000
_cell.angle_alpha   90.00
_cell.angle_beta   90.00
_cell.angle_gamma   90.00
#
_symmetry.space_group_name_H-M   'P 1'
#
loop_
_entity.id
_entity.type
_entity.pdbx_description
1 polymer ?
#
loop_
_entity_poly.entity_id
_entity_poly.type
_entity_poly.pdbx_seq_one_letter_code
_entity_poly.pdbx_strand_id
1 'polypeptide(L)'
;RTAPSCWTVLLDSMVLFRSARLLPRLFRPQAVARLAAARRLSTKPPPSEPAPPPPPPPADEPPAGAKDDDSDAGLRERLLEAALKEVPAHGWSVAALSAGAVTLGLSPTAHGVLPRGPIELVRHFSAQCDEALKKEIEARSEELGALETHNRLIIAIETRLALLQPHAATWPQALALRALPTNLLESLQDAQALSELLLTACGDAAATEVAPKLMDPHLKRASLAAVYGAAELYMLTDRSPGFTDTSCFVEREVAALQQAAGAATYLGGLNPASILASLLPRK
;
A
#
# COMPACT_ATOMS: atom_id res chain seq x y z
N ARG A 1 -28.32 -29.33 -6.71
CA ARG A 1 -28.15 -29.01 -5.27
C ARG A 1 -26.92 -28.14 -5.15
N THR A 2 -27.14 -26.84 -5.11
CA THR A 2 -26.12 -25.78 -5.08
C THR A 2 -25.49 -25.73 -3.70
N ALA A 3 -24.16 -25.70 -3.65
CA ALA A 3 -23.39 -25.47 -2.43
C ALA A 3 -23.62 -24.01 -1.95
N PRO A 4 -23.80 -23.75 -0.65
CA PRO A 4 -23.91 -22.38 -0.16
C PRO A 4 -22.54 -21.69 -0.23
N SER A 5 -22.54 -20.45 -0.71
CA SER A 5 -21.41 -19.54 -0.75
C SER A 5 -20.93 -19.18 0.67
N CYS A 6 -19.65 -19.42 0.93
CA CYS A 6 -18.96 -19.40 2.23
C CYS A 6 -18.84 -18.02 2.92
N TRP A 7 -19.57 -16.99 2.45
CA TRP A 7 -19.49 -15.63 2.97
C TRP A 7 -20.26 -15.41 4.27
N THR A 8 -21.18 -16.31 4.64
CA THR A 8 -22.02 -16.18 5.82
C THR A 8 -21.35 -16.60 7.14
N VAL A 9 -20.23 -17.32 7.10
CA VAL A 9 -19.60 -17.87 8.32
C VAL A 9 -18.74 -16.84 9.07
N LEU A 10 -18.28 -15.78 8.39
CA LEU A 10 -17.42 -14.74 8.98
C LEU A 10 -18.16 -13.76 9.90
N LEU A 11 -19.50 -13.67 9.83
CA LEU A 11 -20.30 -12.72 10.62
C LEU A 11 -20.72 -13.24 12.00
N ASP A 12 -20.59 -14.54 12.28
CA ASP A 12 -21.25 -15.16 13.44
C ASP A 12 -20.34 -15.36 14.69
N SER A 13 -19.05 -14.99 14.63
CA SER A 13 -18.06 -15.36 15.67
C SER A 13 -17.73 -14.30 16.74
N MET A 14 -18.49 -13.20 16.86
CA MET A 14 -18.13 -12.05 17.74
C MET A 14 -18.71 -12.07 19.18
N VAL A 15 -18.84 -13.23 19.84
CA VAL A 15 -19.39 -13.27 21.22
C VAL A 15 -18.49 -14.08 22.18
N LEU A 16 -17.94 -13.34 23.17
CA LEU A 16 -17.36 -13.76 24.47
C LEU A 16 -15.83 -13.95 24.60
N PHE A 17 -15.29 -13.23 25.60
CA PHE A 17 -14.31 -13.57 26.67
C PHE A 17 -13.29 -12.43 26.87
N ARG A 18 -13.12 -11.76 28.02
CA ARG A 18 -12.94 -12.11 29.46
C ARG A 18 -11.57 -12.73 29.83
N SER A 19 -10.64 -11.82 30.14
CA SER A 19 -9.64 -11.88 31.23
C SER A 19 -8.27 -12.55 31.04
N ALA A 20 -7.27 -11.86 31.64
CA ALA A 20 -5.94 -12.26 32.13
C ALA A 20 -4.75 -12.05 31.15
N ARG A 21 -3.83 -11.08 31.40
CA ARG A 21 -2.70 -11.04 32.38
C ARG A 21 -1.61 -12.07 32.00
N LEU A 22 -0.31 -11.80 31.79
CA LEU A 22 0.68 -10.82 32.28
C LEU A 22 1.95 -10.85 31.36
N LEU A 23 2.54 -9.68 31.05
CA LEU A 23 3.96 -9.23 31.19
C LEU A 23 5.20 -10.21 31.06
N PRO A 24 6.47 -9.74 30.92
CA PRO A 24 7.09 -8.90 29.85
C PRO A 24 8.59 -9.23 29.53
N ARG A 25 9.19 -8.43 28.62
CA ARG A 25 10.65 -8.16 28.37
C ARG A 25 11.41 -9.24 27.56
N LEU A 26 12.37 -8.96 26.67
CA LEU A 26 13.36 -7.89 26.47
C LEU A 26 13.77 -7.89 24.98
N PHE A 27 14.06 -6.74 24.36
CA PHE A 27 15.39 -6.42 23.77
C PHE A 27 15.35 -5.09 22.98
N ARG A 28 16.52 -4.48 22.79
CA ARG A 28 16.77 -3.09 22.37
C ARG A 28 17.59 -3.07 21.06
N PRO A 29 17.45 -2.07 20.17
CA PRO A 29 17.97 -2.11 18.80
C PRO A 29 19.22 -1.25 18.55
N GLN A 30 19.99 -1.58 17.51
CA GLN A 30 20.89 -0.72 16.71
C GLN A 30 20.87 -1.29 15.27
N ALA A 31 20.98 -0.55 14.17
CA ALA A 31 21.83 0.59 13.91
C ALA A 31 21.31 1.46 12.74
N VAL A 32 21.85 2.68 12.71
CA VAL A 32 21.46 3.84 11.90
C VAL A 32 22.39 4.01 10.69
N ALA A 33 21.77 4.42 9.57
CA ALA A 33 22.25 5.28 8.48
C ALA A 33 23.62 5.06 7.83
N ARG A 34 23.60 5.04 6.49
CA ARG A 34 24.50 5.81 5.63
C ARG A 34 24.12 5.64 4.16
N LEU A 35 23.85 6.74 3.46
CA LEU A 35 24.46 7.12 2.17
C LEU A 35 23.67 8.23 1.48
N ALA A 36 24.08 9.47 1.76
CA ALA A 36 23.84 10.62 0.91
C ALA A 36 25.22 11.26 0.65
N ALA A 37 25.76 11.09 -0.56
CA ALA A 37 26.83 11.95 -1.11
C ALA A 37 27.24 11.48 -2.51
N ALA A 38 26.69 12.11 -3.56
CA ALA A 38 27.40 12.30 -4.83
C ALA A 38 26.67 13.37 -5.67
N ARG A 39 26.89 14.64 -5.35
CA ARG A 39 26.56 15.77 -6.23
C ARG A 39 27.77 16.69 -6.28
N ARG A 40 28.18 17.01 -7.51
CA ARG A 40 29.03 18.11 -8.01
C ARG A 40 29.79 17.53 -9.22
N LEU A 41 30.06 18.20 -10.33
CA LEU A 41 29.82 19.51 -10.93
C LEU A 41 30.36 19.33 -12.36
N SER A 42 29.67 19.81 -13.40
CA SER A 42 30.35 20.03 -14.68
C SER A 42 29.88 21.33 -15.29
N THR A 43 30.84 22.23 -15.48
CA THR A 43 30.73 23.60 -15.92
C THR A 43 30.92 23.70 -17.44
N LYS A 44 30.07 24.53 -18.07
CA LYS A 44 30.07 24.92 -19.49
C LYS A 44 31.15 25.97 -19.83
N PRO A 45 31.61 26.04 -21.09
CA PRO A 45 31.98 27.32 -21.71
C PRO A 45 31.28 27.58 -23.08
N PRO A 46 31.33 28.81 -23.64
CA PRO A 46 30.36 29.36 -24.61
C PRO A 46 30.97 29.65 -26.03
N PRO A 47 30.38 30.48 -26.91
CA PRO A 47 29.65 30.07 -28.11
C PRO A 47 30.33 30.43 -29.45
N SER A 48 29.87 29.83 -30.56
CA SER A 48 30.21 30.22 -31.94
C SER A 48 28.93 30.43 -32.77
N GLU A 49 28.88 31.54 -33.50
CA GLU A 49 27.77 32.04 -34.32
C GLU A 49 27.40 31.16 -35.54
N PRO A 50 26.20 31.36 -36.15
CA PRO A 50 25.52 30.38 -36.99
C PRO A 50 25.81 30.52 -38.49
N ALA A 51 25.87 29.40 -39.19
CA ALA A 51 25.84 29.34 -40.66
C ALA A 51 24.38 29.19 -41.18
N PRO A 52 24.04 29.74 -42.36
CA PRO A 52 22.66 29.81 -42.85
C PRO A 52 22.11 28.45 -43.32
N PRO A 53 20.78 28.25 -43.29
CA PRO A 53 20.16 26.95 -43.57
C PRO A 53 20.15 26.62 -45.07
N PRO A 54 20.36 25.34 -45.46
CA PRO A 54 20.07 24.87 -46.82
C PRO A 54 18.55 24.78 -47.07
N PRO A 55 18.11 24.86 -48.35
CA PRO A 55 16.70 24.91 -48.73
C PRO A 55 15.93 23.61 -48.40
N PRO A 56 14.60 23.70 -48.19
CA PRO A 56 13.80 22.55 -47.76
C PRO A 56 13.64 21.50 -48.87
N PRO A 57 13.79 20.20 -48.57
CA PRO A 57 13.34 19.13 -49.46
C PRO A 57 11.80 19.08 -49.52
N PRO A 58 11.22 18.54 -50.61
CA PRO A 58 9.78 18.53 -50.84
C PRO A 58 9.02 17.77 -49.75
N ALA A 59 7.76 18.14 -49.56
CA ALA A 59 6.85 17.62 -48.54
C ALA A 59 6.66 16.09 -48.69
N ASP A 60 7.47 15.34 -47.98
CA ASP A 60 7.21 13.93 -47.68
C ASP A 60 6.41 13.85 -46.38
N GLU A 61 5.24 13.23 -46.53
CA GLU A 61 4.37 12.55 -45.59
C GLU A 61 4.56 12.81 -44.08
N PRO A 62 3.48 13.12 -43.34
CA PRO A 62 3.55 13.24 -41.89
C PRO A 62 4.16 11.95 -41.31
N PRO A 63 5.11 12.03 -40.36
CA PRO A 63 5.72 10.85 -39.78
C PRO A 63 4.63 10.01 -39.12
N ALA A 64 4.31 8.88 -39.75
CA ALA A 64 3.56 7.79 -39.15
C ALA A 64 4.38 7.27 -37.97
N GLY A 65 4.10 7.78 -36.76
CA GLY A 65 4.86 7.35 -35.59
C GLY A 65 4.67 8.10 -34.27
N ALA A 66 3.85 9.17 -34.20
CA ALA A 66 3.35 9.61 -32.90
C ALA A 66 2.08 8.79 -32.61
N LYS A 67 2.21 7.74 -31.79
CA LYS A 67 1.03 7.16 -31.15
C LYS A 67 0.43 8.28 -30.31
N ASP A 68 -0.75 8.74 -30.70
CA ASP A 68 -1.56 9.63 -29.90
C ASP A 68 -1.86 8.92 -28.57
N ASP A 69 -1.13 9.27 -27.51
CA ASP A 69 -1.45 8.93 -26.12
C ASP A 69 -2.69 9.71 -25.61
N ASP A 70 -3.50 10.27 -26.53
CA ASP A 70 -4.80 10.89 -26.30
C ASP A 70 -5.93 9.86 -26.15
N SER A 71 -5.57 8.63 -25.76
CA SER A 71 -6.56 7.65 -25.32
C SER A 71 -7.14 8.09 -23.96
N ASP A 72 -8.44 7.89 -23.76
CA ASP A 72 -9.10 8.15 -22.47
C ASP A 72 -8.36 7.49 -21.28
N ALA A 73 -7.69 6.36 -21.51
CA ALA A 73 -6.88 5.69 -20.51
C ALA A 73 -5.61 6.47 -20.13
N GLY A 74 -4.85 6.96 -21.13
CA GLY A 74 -3.67 7.79 -20.90
C GLY A 74 -4.00 9.15 -20.28
N LEU A 75 -5.20 9.69 -20.56
CA LEU A 75 -5.70 10.88 -19.88
C LEU A 75 -6.05 10.61 -18.41
N ARG A 76 -6.74 9.49 -18.11
CA ARG A 76 -7.07 9.07 -16.73
C ARG A 76 -5.83 8.97 -15.86
N GLU A 77 -4.81 8.28 -16.35
CA GLU A 77 -3.58 8.05 -15.58
C GLU A 77 -2.85 9.37 -15.28
N ARG A 78 -2.63 10.22 -16.29
CA ARG A 78 -2.03 11.55 -16.10
C ARG A 78 -2.81 12.41 -15.10
N LEU A 79 -4.14 12.37 -15.17
CA LEU A 79 -5.00 13.09 -14.24
C LEU A 79 -4.85 12.59 -12.80
N LEU A 80 -4.84 11.27 -12.59
CA LEU A 80 -4.66 10.67 -11.28
C LEU A 80 -3.28 11.02 -10.69
N GLU A 81 -2.21 10.93 -11.49
CA GLU A 81 -0.86 11.34 -11.07
C GLU A 81 -0.76 12.83 -10.70
N ALA A 82 -1.41 13.70 -11.48
CA ALA A 82 -1.47 15.12 -11.17
C ALA A 82 -2.24 15.38 -9.87
N ALA A 83 -3.39 14.71 -9.69
CA ALA A 83 -4.21 14.85 -8.49
C ALA A 83 -3.55 14.30 -7.22
N LEU A 84 -2.70 13.26 -7.32
CA LEU A 84 -1.96 12.74 -6.17
C LEU A 84 -1.07 13.79 -5.50
N LYS A 85 -0.48 14.70 -6.31
CA LYS A 85 0.35 15.81 -5.80
C LYS A 85 -0.46 16.84 -5.01
N GLU A 86 -1.76 16.91 -5.26
CA GLU A 86 -2.70 17.84 -4.62
C GLU A 86 -3.35 17.27 -3.34
N VAL A 87 -3.20 15.96 -3.09
CA VAL A 87 -3.75 15.27 -1.90
C VAL A 87 -3.32 15.89 -0.57
N PRO A 88 -2.06 16.33 -0.36
CA PRO A 88 -1.67 16.97 0.90
C PRO A 88 -2.45 18.26 1.20
N ALA A 89 -2.88 18.99 0.17
CA ALA A 89 -3.61 20.25 0.32
C ALA A 89 -5.14 20.05 0.36
N HIS A 90 -5.66 19.15 -0.49
CA HIS A 90 -7.10 19.00 -0.72
C HIS A 90 -7.70 17.68 -0.21
N GLY A 91 -6.86 16.78 0.31
CA GLY A 91 -7.25 15.44 0.75
C GLY A 91 -7.67 14.52 -0.40
N TRP A 92 -8.25 13.37 -0.06
CA TRP A 92 -8.78 12.40 -1.02
C TRP A 92 -10.18 12.82 -1.47
N SER A 93 -10.25 13.87 -2.29
CA SER A 93 -11.52 14.55 -2.61
C SER A 93 -11.61 14.93 -4.10
N VAL A 94 -12.81 15.35 -4.52
CA VAL A 94 -13.04 15.91 -5.86
C VAL A 94 -12.23 17.19 -6.06
N ALA A 95 -11.99 17.96 -5.00
CA ALA A 95 -11.16 19.17 -5.08
C ALA A 95 -9.72 18.85 -5.50
N ALA A 96 -9.13 17.75 -5.01
CA ALA A 96 -7.82 17.29 -5.45
C ALA A 96 -7.81 16.88 -6.93
N LEU A 97 -8.87 16.21 -7.39
CA LEU A 97 -9.02 15.83 -8.81
C LEU A 97 -9.17 17.06 -9.71
N SER A 98 -9.98 18.04 -9.30
CA SER A 98 -10.15 19.30 -10.02
C SER A 98 -8.86 20.12 -10.05
N ALA A 99 -8.11 20.18 -8.95
CA ALA A 99 -6.81 20.84 -8.90
C ALA A 99 -5.79 20.15 -9.81
N GLY A 100 -5.75 18.81 -9.81
CA GLY A 100 -4.91 18.03 -10.73
C GLY A 100 -5.25 18.30 -12.20
N ALA A 101 -6.54 18.41 -12.54
CA ALA A 101 -6.97 18.76 -13.89
C ALA A 101 -6.48 20.15 -14.32
N VAL A 102 -6.57 21.15 -13.42
CA VAL A 102 -6.08 22.51 -13.68
C VAL A 102 -4.57 22.52 -13.92
N THR A 103 -3.79 21.73 -13.17
CA THR A 103 -2.33 21.60 -13.34
C THR A 103 -1.96 21.02 -14.71
N LEU A 104 -2.83 20.22 -15.32
CA LEU A 104 -2.66 19.68 -16.67
C LEU A 104 -3.17 20.63 -17.79
N GLY A 105 -3.64 21.83 -17.43
CA GLY A 105 -4.24 22.77 -18.39
C GLY A 105 -5.65 22.37 -18.85
N LEU A 106 -6.32 21.47 -18.12
CA LEU A 106 -7.68 21.02 -18.42
C LEU A 106 -8.71 21.83 -17.61
N SER A 107 -9.97 21.74 -18.02
CA SER A 107 -11.08 22.28 -17.22
C SER A 107 -11.13 21.59 -15.85
N PRO A 108 -11.47 22.29 -14.74
CA PRO A 108 -11.69 21.67 -13.43
C PRO A 108 -12.73 20.55 -13.45
N THR A 109 -13.63 20.53 -14.43
CA THR A 109 -14.66 19.49 -14.65
C THR A 109 -14.15 18.25 -15.40
N ALA A 110 -12.92 18.27 -15.90
CA ALA A 110 -12.32 17.15 -16.61
C ALA A 110 -12.17 15.88 -15.75
N HIS A 111 -12.25 16.01 -14.42
CA HIS A 111 -12.33 14.87 -13.51
C HIS A 111 -13.54 13.96 -13.74
N GLY A 112 -14.55 14.37 -14.51
CA GLY A 112 -15.66 13.53 -14.93
C GLY A 112 -15.25 12.29 -15.75
N VAL A 113 -14.02 12.25 -16.25
CA VAL A 113 -13.40 11.07 -16.87
C VAL A 113 -13.19 9.90 -15.87
N LEU A 114 -13.23 10.20 -14.56
CA LEU A 114 -13.18 9.24 -13.43
C LEU A 114 -14.60 9.03 -12.86
N PRO A 115 -15.37 8.05 -13.34
CA PRO A 115 -16.79 7.90 -13.02
C PRO A 115 -17.08 7.65 -11.52
N ARG A 116 -16.12 7.13 -10.77
CA ARG A 116 -16.26 6.85 -9.33
C ARG A 116 -15.58 7.91 -8.46
N GLY A 117 -14.90 8.87 -9.08
CA GLY A 117 -14.32 10.03 -8.41
C GLY A 117 -13.17 9.65 -7.47
N PRO A 118 -13.12 10.17 -6.23
CA PRO A 118 -11.93 10.08 -5.36
C PRO A 118 -11.47 8.66 -5.00
N ILE A 119 -12.35 7.65 -5.07
CA ILE A 119 -11.92 6.27 -4.81
C ILE A 119 -10.93 5.77 -5.88
N GLU A 120 -11.04 6.24 -7.13
CA GLU A 120 -10.08 5.88 -8.18
C GLU A 120 -8.68 6.42 -7.86
N LEU A 121 -8.61 7.61 -7.23
CA LEU A 121 -7.36 8.19 -6.75
C LEU A 121 -6.73 7.33 -5.65
N VAL A 122 -7.53 6.90 -4.67
CA VAL A 122 -7.07 6.00 -3.58
C VAL A 122 -6.55 4.68 -4.13
N ARG A 123 -7.28 4.08 -5.08
CA ARG A 123 -6.88 2.79 -5.69
C ARG A 123 -5.64 2.93 -6.55
N HIS A 124 -5.54 4.02 -7.31
CA HIS A 124 -4.34 4.32 -8.10
C HIS A 124 -3.10 4.43 -7.21
N PHE A 125 -3.18 5.18 -6.10
CA PHE A 125 -2.10 5.25 -5.13
C PHE A 125 -1.78 3.90 -4.48
N SER A 126 -2.79 3.13 -4.10
CA SER A 126 -2.59 1.80 -3.52
C SER A 126 -1.88 0.87 -4.51
N ALA A 127 -2.27 0.89 -5.79
CA ALA A 127 -1.63 0.11 -6.84
C ALA A 127 -0.17 0.55 -7.07
N GLN A 128 0.13 1.85 -7.02
CA GLN A 128 1.51 2.35 -7.07
C GLN A 128 2.35 1.84 -5.90
N CYS A 129 1.78 1.79 -4.69
CA CYS A 129 2.46 1.25 -3.52
C CYS A 129 2.70 -0.27 -3.65
N ASP A 130 1.72 -1.02 -4.16
CA ASP A 130 1.84 -2.47 -4.35
C ASP A 130 2.90 -2.79 -5.42
N GLU A 131 2.98 -1.98 -6.48
CA GLU A 131 4.00 -2.10 -7.52
C GLU A 131 5.40 -1.71 -7.01
N ALA A 132 5.50 -0.65 -6.20
CA ALA A 132 6.76 -0.28 -5.55
C ALA A 132 7.25 -1.39 -4.59
N LEU A 133 6.33 -2.02 -3.85
CA LEU A 133 6.65 -3.15 -2.99
C LEU A 133 7.21 -4.33 -3.79
N LYS A 134 6.60 -4.70 -4.92
CA LYS A 134 7.13 -5.77 -5.79
C LYS A 134 8.56 -5.48 -6.22
N LYS A 135 8.81 -4.27 -6.73
CA LYS A 135 10.14 -3.85 -7.19
C LYS A 135 11.18 -3.91 -6.06
N GLU A 136 10.81 -3.50 -4.86
CA GLU A 136 11.70 -3.55 -3.68
C GLU A 136 12.04 -5.01 -3.30
N ILE A 137 11.04 -5.90 -3.29
CA ILE A 137 11.23 -7.33 -3.02
C ILE A 137 12.13 -7.98 -4.08
N GLU A 138 11.89 -7.68 -5.36
CA GLU A 138 12.70 -8.20 -6.47
C GLU A 138 14.15 -7.71 -6.37
N ALA A 139 14.35 -6.41 -6.12
CA ALA A 139 15.66 -5.81 -5.97
C ALA A 139 16.46 -6.39 -4.79
N ARG A 140 15.77 -6.81 -3.72
CA ARG A 140 16.37 -7.39 -2.50
C ARG A 140 16.20 -8.90 -2.40
N SER A 141 15.91 -9.58 -3.51
CA SER A 141 15.58 -11.01 -3.52
C SER A 141 16.66 -11.91 -2.91
N GLU A 142 17.94 -11.61 -3.17
CA GLU A 142 19.07 -12.36 -2.60
C GLU A 142 19.19 -12.18 -1.08
N GLU A 143 19.06 -10.93 -0.60
CA GLU A 143 19.10 -10.59 0.84
C GLU A 143 17.93 -11.22 1.58
N LEU A 144 16.71 -11.05 1.05
CA LEU A 144 15.50 -11.60 1.63
C LEU A 144 15.47 -13.12 1.58
N GLY A 145 16.06 -13.73 0.55
CA GLY A 145 16.17 -15.19 0.41
C GLY A 145 17.02 -15.85 1.50
N ALA A 146 17.95 -15.11 2.13
CA ALA A 146 18.75 -15.60 3.25
C ALA A 146 18.03 -15.54 4.60
N LEU A 147 16.89 -14.83 4.69
CA LEU A 147 16.12 -14.66 5.91
C LEU A 147 15.05 -15.74 6.06
N GLU A 148 14.69 -16.02 7.32
CA GLU A 148 13.53 -16.85 7.60
C GLU A 148 12.23 -16.24 7.06
N THR A 149 11.31 -17.09 6.61
CA THR A 149 10.04 -16.70 5.97
C THR A 149 9.23 -15.68 6.78
N HIS A 150 9.27 -15.73 8.10
CA HIS A 150 8.57 -14.80 8.97
C HIS A 150 9.20 -13.41 9.02
N ASN A 151 10.54 -13.32 8.98
CA ASN A 151 11.26 -12.06 8.88
C ASN A 151 10.99 -11.40 7.53
N ARG A 152 10.94 -12.19 6.45
CA ARG A 152 10.54 -11.70 5.12
C ARG A 152 9.14 -11.10 5.14
N LEU A 153 8.20 -11.74 5.84
CA LEU A 153 6.83 -11.23 5.98
C LEU A 153 6.79 -9.89 6.72
N ILE A 154 7.50 -9.79 7.85
CA ILE A 154 7.61 -8.54 8.61
C ILE A 154 8.16 -7.43 7.73
N ILE A 155 9.29 -7.67 7.04
CA ILE A 155 9.91 -6.69 6.14
C ILE A 155 8.94 -6.28 5.03
N ALA A 156 8.21 -7.21 4.44
CA ALA A 156 7.25 -6.91 3.37
C ALA A 156 6.09 -6.02 3.87
N ILE A 157 5.53 -6.31 5.05
CA ILE A 157 4.48 -5.50 5.68
C ILE A 157 5.01 -4.10 6.01
N GLU A 158 6.18 -4.02 6.67
CA GLU A 158 6.79 -2.74 7.05
C GLU A 158 7.12 -1.88 5.84
N THR A 159 7.68 -2.48 4.78
CA THR A 159 7.97 -1.78 3.53
C THR A 159 6.69 -1.22 2.93
N ARG A 160 5.60 -1.99 2.94
CA ARG A 160 4.31 -1.53 2.40
C ARG A 160 3.70 -0.39 3.20
N LEU A 161 3.83 -0.41 4.53
CA LEU A 161 3.38 0.66 5.41
C LEU A 161 4.26 1.91 5.26
N ALA A 162 5.57 1.74 5.06
CA ALA A 162 6.49 2.85 4.82
C ALA A 162 6.09 3.67 3.58
N LEU A 163 5.61 3.01 2.52
CA LEU A 163 5.11 3.68 1.31
C LEU A 163 3.86 4.55 1.57
N LEU A 164 3.09 4.28 2.63
CA LEU A 164 1.93 5.09 3.03
C LEU A 164 2.32 6.34 3.83
N GLN A 165 3.53 6.39 4.41
CA GLN A 165 3.96 7.47 5.31
C GLN A 165 3.76 8.89 4.75
N PRO A 166 4.05 9.18 3.46
CA PRO A 166 3.87 10.53 2.91
C PRO A 166 2.42 11.04 2.99
N HIS A 167 1.45 10.12 3.00
CA HIS A 167 0.02 10.42 3.04
C HIS A 167 -0.65 10.00 4.34
N ALA A 168 0.11 9.56 5.36
CA ALA A 168 -0.44 9.02 6.62
C ALA A 168 -1.43 9.97 7.31
N ALA A 169 -1.20 11.29 7.24
CA ALA A 169 -2.07 12.30 7.83
C ALA A 169 -3.48 12.36 7.19
N THR A 170 -3.58 12.12 5.88
CA THR A 170 -4.85 12.15 5.14
C THR A 170 -5.40 10.75 4.87
N TRP A 171 -4.63 9.70 5.14
CA TRP A 171 -5.01 8.30 4.92
C TRP A 171 -6.30 7.85 5.63
N PRO A 172 -6.70 8.36 6.81
CA PRO A 172 -8.01 8.02 7.40
C PRO A 172 -9.19 8.33 6.46
N GLN A 173 -9.09 9.38 5.65
CA GLN A 173 -10.10 9.74 4.65
C GLN A 173 -10.13 8.71 3.50
N ALA A 174 -8.97 8.22 3.07
CA ALA A 174 -8.87 7.18 2.05
C ALA A 174 -9.50 5.86 2.54
N LEU A 175 -9.23 5.46 3.78
CA LEU A 175 -9.86 4.28 4.39
C LEU A 175 -11.38 4.43 4.50
N ALA A 176 -11.87 5.62 4.86
CA ALA A 176 -13.30 5.90 4.89
C ALA A 176 -13.96 5.72 3.51
N LEU A 177 -13.30 6.16 2.43
CA LEU A 177 -13.78 5.95 1.06
C LEU A 177 -13.82 4.46 0.67
N ARG A 178 -12.82 3.68 1.09
CA ARG A 178 -12.77 2.22 0.86
C ARG A 178 -13.85 1.46 1.63
N ALA A 179 -14.18 1.93 2.83
CA ALA A 179 -15.20 1.33 3.70
C ALA A 179 -16.65 1.57 3.22
N LEU A 180 -16.87 2.49 2.26
CA LEU A 180 -18.21 2.72 1.71
C LEU A 180 -18.77 1.44 1.06
N PRO A 181 -20.06 1.09 1.26
CA PRO A 181 -20.64 -0.14 0.71
C PRO A 181 -20.48 -0.29 -0.81
N THR A 182 -20.50 0.83 -1.55
CA THR A 182 -20.31 0.87 -3.00
C THR A 182 -18.89 0.51 -3.44
N ASN A 183 -17.91 0.63 -2.55
CA ASN A 183 -16.49 0.40 -2.82
C ASN A 183 -15.95 -0.83 -2.06
N LEU A 184 -16.72 -1.37 -1.11
CA LEU A 184 -16.28 -2.40 -0.18
C LEU A 184 -15.84 -3.68 -0.90
N LEU A 185 -16.61 -4.17 -1.87
CA LEU A 185 -16.30 -5.41 -2.57
C LEU A 185 -14.95 -5.33 -3.30
N GLU A 186 -14.71 -4.24 -4.01
CA GLU A 186 -13.44 -4.03 -4.71
C GLU A 186 -12.29 -3.74 -3.73
N SER A 187 -12.56 -3.03 -2.64
CA SER A 187 -11.57 -2.81 -1.59
C SER A 187 -11.11 -4.11 -0.93
N LEU A 188 -12.01 -5.10 -0.80
CA LEU A 188 -11.70 -6.44 -0.32
C LEU A 188 -10.90 -7.24 -1.35
N GLN A 189 -11.21 -7.10 -2.64
CA GLN A 189 -10.41 -7.70 -3.72
C GLN A 189 -8.99 -7.13 -3.73
N ASP A 190 -8.84 -5.82 -3.58
CA ASP A 190 -7.55 -5.14 -3.47
C ASP A 190 -6.78 -5.66 -2.23
N ALA A 191 -7.45 -5.83 -1.08
CA ALA A 191 -6.84 -6.38 0.13
C ALA A 191 -6.42 -7.86 -0.02
N GLN A 192 -7.20 -8.66 -0.75
CA GLN A 192 -6.86 -10.03 -1.08
C GLN A 192 -5.64 -10.08 -2.00
N ALA A 193 -5.56 -9.22 -3.02
CA ALA A 193 -4.42 -9.12 -3.93
C ALA A 193 -3.14 -8.71 -3.19
N LEU A 194 -3.24 -7.77 -2.26
CA LEU A 194 -2.12 -7.39 -1.40
C LEU A 194 -1.66 -8.56 -0.52
N SER A 195 -2.58 -9.34 0.03
CA SER A 195 -2.24 -10.52 0.84
C SER A 195 -1.50 -11.58 0.01
N GLU A 196 -1.90 -11.78 -1.25
CA GLU A 196 -1.17 -12.66 -2.17
C GLU A 196 0.24 -12.14 -2.48
N LEU A 197 0.36 -10.83 -2.68
CA LEU A 197 1.65 -10.18 -2.91
C LEU A 197 2.59 -10.36 -1.71
N LEU A 198 2.09 -10.15 -0.49
CA LEU A 198 2.86 -10.36 0.74
C LEU A 198 3.28 -11.82 0.94
N LEU A 199 2.42 -12.79 0.59
CA LEU A 199 2.79 -14.21 0.63
C LEU A 199 3.86 -14.54 -0.41
N THR A 200 3.72 -14.01 -1.64
CA THR A 200 4.71 -14.18 -2.70
C THR A 200 6.06 -13.58 -2.30
N ALA A 201 6.06 -12.46 -1.57
CA ALA A 201 7.27 -11.84 -1.02
C ALA A 201 8.07 -12.78 -0.10
N CYS A 202 7.39 -13.72 0.54
CA CYS A 202 7.96 -14.70 1.45
C CYS A 202 8.51 -15.95 0.73
N GLY A 203 8.36 -16.05 -0.59
CA GLY A 203 8.90 -17.13 -1.43
C GLY A 203 8.09 -18.42 -1.39
N ASP A 204 8.56 -19.45 -2.09
CA ASP A 204 7.80 -20.70 -2.28
C ASP A 204 7.51 -21.46 -0.97
N ALA A 205 8.38 -21.29 0.03
CA ALA A 205 8.21 -21.87 1.36
C ALA A 205 7.05 -21.22 2.14
N ALA A 206 6.57 -20.04 1.73
CA ALA A 206 5.50 -19.31 2.41
C ALA A 206 4.19 -20.11 2.49
N ALA A 207 3.92 -20.93 1.47
CA ALA A 207 2.75 -21.79 1.43
C ALA A 207 2.71 -22.79 2.61
N THR A 208 3.88 -23.17 3.15
CA THR A 208 4.00 -24.15 4.24
C THR A 208 4.36 -23.50 5.57
N GLU A 209 5.27 -22.52 5.57
CA GLU A 209 5.86 -21.95 6.79
C GLU A 209 5.08 -20.76 7.36
N VAL A 210 4.39 -19.98 6.53
CA VAL A 210 3.53 -18.90 7.03
C VAL A 210 2.23 -19.50 7.55
N ALA A 211 1.91 -19.19 8.80
CA ALA A 211 0.74 -19.70 9.52
C ALA A 211 0.59 -21.23 9.38
N PRO A 212 1.56 -22.02 9.88
CA PRO A 212 1.67 -23.45 9.59
C PRO A 212 0.50 -24.28 10.13
N LYS A 213 -0.35 -23.72 11.00
CA LYS A 213 -1.56 -24.37 11.52
C LYS A 213 -2.82 -24.05 10.72
N LEU A 214 -2.78 -23.07 9.82
CA LEU A 214 -3.88 -22.75 8.92
C LEU A 214 -3.70 -23.56 7.63
N MET A 215 -4.39 -24.70 7.51
CA MET A 215 -4.23 -25.54 6.30
C MET A 215 -4.92 -24.96 5.06
N ASP A 216 -5.99 -24.17 5.25
CA ASP A 216 -6.72 -23.56 4.14
C ASP A 216 -6.00 -22.30 3.62
N PRO A 217 -5.58 -22.27 2.32
CA PRO A 217 -4.98 -21.09 1.70
C PRO A 217 -5.83 -19.82 1.77
N HIS A 218 -7.15 -19.94 1.78
CA HIS A 218 -8.05 -18.78 1.89
C HIS A 218 -8.02 -18.19 3.31
N LEU A 219 -8.00 -19.04 4.34
CA LEU A 219 -7.87 -18.59 5.73
C LEU A 219 -6.51 -17.97 6.00
N LYS A 220 -5.43 -18.46 5.37
CA LYS A 220 -4.11 -17.83 5.44
C LYS A 220 -4.14 -16.39 4.91
N ARG A 221 -4.69 -16.20 3.71
CA ARG A 221 -4.83 -14.88 3.08
C ARG A 221 -5.72 -13.96 3.90
N ALA A 222 -6.85 -14.45 4.39
CA ALA A 222 -7.75 -13.65 5.23
C ALA A 222 -7.07 -13.21 6.53
N SER A 223 -6.32 -14.11 7.17
CA SER A 223 -5.57 -13.78 8.39
C SER A 223 -4.48 -12.74 8.11
N LEU A 224 -3.78 -12.86 6.98
CA LEU A 224 -2.76 -11.89 6.59
C LEU A 224 -3.35 -10.53 6.23
N ALA A 225 -4.46 -10.50 5.49
CA ALA A 225 -5.23 -9.28 5.23
C ALA A 225 -5.62 -8.58 6.55
N ALA A 226 -5.99 -9.37 7.55
CA ALA A 226 -6.39 -8.86 8.85
C ALA A 226 -5.18 -8.34 9.67
N VAL A 227 -4.02 -9.01 9.63
CA VAL A 227 -2.75 -8.48 10.18
C VAL A 227 -2.44 -7.12 9.57
N TYR A 228 -2.42 -7.04 8.24
CA TYR A 228 -2.07 -5.83 7.51
C TYR A 228 -3.06 -4.70 7.81
N GLY A 229 -4.37 -4.98 7.74
CA GLY A 229 -5.41 -3.99 8.03
C GLY A 229 -5.33 -3.46 9.47
N ALA A 230 -5.03 -4.32 10.44
CA ALA A 230 -4.81 -3.90 11.82
C ALA A 230 -3.56 -3.03 11.97
N ALA A 231 -2.46 -3.38 11.30
CA ALA A 231 -1.23 -2.58 11.31
C ALA A 231 -1.40 -1.23 10.62
N GLU A 232 -2.12 -1.18 9.50
CA GLU A 232 -2.48 0.06 8.79
C GLU A 232 -3.31 0.99 9.68
N LEU A 233 -4.31 0.46 10.40
CA LEU A 233 -5.09 1.24 11.37
C LEU A 233 -4.25 1.70 12.57
N TYR A 234 -3.34 0.85 13.06
CA TYR A 234 -2.44 1.20 14.17
C TYR A 234 -1.53 2.38 13.78
N MET A 235 -0.95 2.32 12.59
CA MET A 235 -0.08 3.36 12.02
C MET A 235 -0.72 4.74 12.03
N LEU A 236 -2.05 4.85 11.83
CA LEU A 236 -2.76 6.14 11.84
C LEU A 236 -2.75 6.85 13.20
N THR A 237 -2.56 6.10 14.27
CA THR A 237 -2.55 6.64 15.65
C THR A 237 -1.15 6.76 16.23
N ASP A 238 -0.16 6.16 15.55
CA ASP A 238 1.21 6.10 16.00
C ASP A 238 1.88 7.49 15.87
N ARG A 239 2.44 7.97 16.98
CA ARG A 239 3.18 9.25 17.06
C ARG A 239 4.65 9.03 17.39
N SER A 240 5.10 7.79 17.44
CA SER A 240 6.50 7.43 17.69
C SER A 240 7.39 7.86 16.52
N PRO A 241 8.67 8.18 16.79
CA PRO A 241 9.58 8.63 15.73
C PRO A 241 9.83 7.49 14.74
N GLY A 242 9.46 7.70 13.47
CA GLY A 242 9.66 6.70 12.42
C GLY A 242 8.73 5.48 12.53
N PHE A 243 7.59 5.59 13.22
CA PHE A 243 6.59 4.53 13.37
C PHE A 243 7.12 3.26 14.05
N THR A 244 8.05 3.41 15.01
CA THR A 244 8.65 2.28 15.75
C THR A 244 7.62 1.45 16.51
N ASP A 245 6.55 2.09 17.03
CA ASP A 245 5.50 1.37 17.73
C ASP A 245 4.68 0.50 16.76
N THR A 246 4.48 0.97 15.52
CA THR A 246 3.86 0.20 14.44
C THR A 246 4.72 -1.01 14.04
N SER A 247 6.04 -0.84 13.91
CA SER A 247 6.96 -1.96 13.67
C SER A 247 6.86 -3.04 14.75
N CYS A 248 6.89 -2.64 16.03
CA CYS A 248 6.73 -3.57 17.14
C CYS A 248 5.34 -4.24 17.16
N PHE A 249 4.30 -3.52 16.72
CA PHE A 249 2.97 -4.10 16.52
C PHE A 249 3.01 -5.21 15.45
N VAL A 250 3.60 -4.94 14.28
CA VAL A 250 3.70 -5.91 13.17
C VAL A 250 4.45 -7.17 13.61
N GLU A 251 5.61 -7.03 14.25
CA GLU A 251 6.41 -8.16 14.75
C GLU A 251 5.58 -9.07 15.67
N ARG A 252 4.83 -8.47 16.61
CA ARG A 252 3.98 -9.21 17.54
C ARG A 252 2.84 -9.94 16.83
N GLU A 253 2.17 -9.28 15.89
CA GLU A 253 1.05 -9.90 15.16
C GLU A 253 1.52 -11.02 14.24
N VAL A 254 2.69 -10.88 13.58
CA VAL A 254 3.28 -11.96 12.78
C VAL A 254 3.67 -13.14 13.67
N ALA A 255 4.29 -12.90 14.83
CA ALA A 255 4.59 -13.95 15.79
C ALA A 255 3.31 -14.65 16.30
N ALA A 256 2.25 -13.88 16.55
CA ALA A 256 0.94 -14.43 16.92
C ALA A 256 0.35 -15.29 15.80
N LEU A 257 0.46 -14.85 14.53
CA LEU A 257 0.00 -15.60 13.36
C LEU A 257 0.72 -16.95 13.22
N GLN A 258 2.02 -17.02 13.51
CA GLN A 258 2.78 -18.28 13.51
C GLN A 258 2.31 -19.26 14.59
N GLN A 259 1.92 -18.73 15.75
CA GLN A 259 1.47 -19.53 16.90
C GLN A 259 -0.01 -19.90 16.82
N ALA A 260 -0.82 -19.13 16.10
CA ALA A 260 -2.27 -19.26 16.03
C ALA A 260 -2.70 -20.61 15.44
N ALA A 261 -3.46 -21.38 16.22
CA ALA A 261 -4.15 -22.57 15.75
C ALA A 261 -5.56 -22.18 15.27
N GLY A 262 -5.77 -22.14 13.96
CA GLY A 262 -7.10 -21.88 13.37
C GLY A 262 -7.52 -20.41 13.32
N ALA A 263 -8.36 -20.07 12.33
CA ALA A 263 -8.82 -18.70 12.07
C ALA A 263 -9.71 -18.13 13.21
N ALA A 264 -10.44 -18.97 13.94
CA ALA A 264 -11.26 -18.55 15.07
C ALA A 264 -10.44 -17.95 16.24
N THR A 265 -9.21 -18.44 16.44
CA THR A 265 -8.30 -17.95 17.49
C THR A 265 -7.70 -16.59 17.11
N TYR A 266 -7.42 -16.38 15.82
CA TYR A 266 -6.85 -15.14 15.30
C TYR A 266 -7.90 -14.03 15.15
N LEU A 267 -9.06 -14.34 14.54
CA LEU A 267 -10.19 -13.41 14.44
C LEU A 267 -10.82 -13.13 15.81
N GLY A 268 -10.82 -14.09 16.73
CA GLY A 268 -11.20 -13.85 18.14
C GLY A 268 -10.18 -13.01 18.92
N GLY A 269 -8.90 -13.02 18.49
CA GLY A 269 -7.83 -12.16 19.01
C GLY A 269 -7.89 -10.73 18.49
N LEU A 270 -8.41 -10.54 17.27
CA LEU A 270 -8.84 -9.25 16.69
C LEU A 270 -10.16 -8.78 17.31
N ASN A 271 -10.28 -8.88 18.63
CA ASN A 271 -11.33 -8.17 19.34
C ASN A 271 -11.07 -6.67 19.10
N PRO A 272 -11.98 -5.91 18.47
CA PRO A 272 -11.77 -4.48 18.26
C PRO A 272 -11.51 -3.76 19.59
N ALA A 273 -11.99 -4.30 20.72
CA ALA A 273 -11.68 -3.79 22.05
C ALA A 273 -10.23 -4.04 22.50
N SER A 274 -9.55 -5.12 22.06
CA SER A 274 -8.13 -5.36 22.37
C SER A 274 -7.22 -4.46 21.53
N ILE A 275 -7.57 -4.24 20.25
CA ILE A 275 -6.91 -3.27 19.37
C ILE A 275 -7.12 -1.85 19.92
N LEU A 276 -8.35 -1.47 20.26
CA LEU A 276 -8.61 -0.16 20.90
C LEU A 276 -7.93 -0.03 22.27
N ALA A 277 -7.79 -1.12 23.03
CA ALA A 277 -7.08 -1.11 24.32
C ALA A 277 -5.55 -1.05 24.18
N SER A 278 -4.97 -1.54 23.08
CA SER A 278 -3.54 -1.36 22.77
C SER A 278 -3.23 0.01 22.17
N LEU A 279 -4.23 0.67 21.56
CA LEU A 279 -4.17 2.04 21.03
C LEU A 279 -4.34 3.13 22.11
N LEU A 280 -4.79 2.78 23.32
CA LEU A 280 -4.89 3.72 24.43
C LEU A 280 -3.54 3.82 25.17
N PRO A 281 -3.04 5.04 25.45
CA PRO A 281 -1.79 5.21 26.16
C PRO A 281 -1.89 4.57 27.56
N ARG A 282 -0.98 3.64 27.84
CA ARG A 282 -0.80 3.11 29.20
C ARG A 282 -0.32 4.27 30.09
N LYS A 283 -1.19 4.69 31.02
CA LYS A 283 -0.81 5.63 32.10
C LYS A 283 0.26 5.02 33.00
#